data_AF-D8LPF0-F1
#
_entry.id   AF-D8LPF0-F1
#
_cell.length_a   1.000
_cell.length_b   1.000
_cell.length_c   1.000
_cell.angle_alpha   90.00
_cell.angle_beta   90.00
_cell.angle_gamma   90.00
#
_symmetry.space_group_name_H-M   'P 1'
#
loop_
_entity.id
_entity.type
_entity.pdbx_description
1 polymer ?
#
loop_
_entity_poly.entity_id
_entity_poly.type
_entity_poly.pdbx_seq_one_letter_code
_entity_poly.pdbx_strand_id
1 'polypeptide(L)'
;MKTAASVRGKRRSMSISCDSIVTSRVTSATSNIQIGLFNWPSTTPLPGSVLKTDGLGNLTFEVPNVHTSVDTAAPAYAISTSDDIVAVAGTLDTTLTLPDPSSKVVGDLIVVVKEGGGDNSVTVVPFGTELLSGGSSVVLSQAYGSLKIYTNGTDWFALF
;
A
#
# COMPACT_ATOMS: atom_id res chain seq x y z
N MET A 1 -52.81 23.58 34.61
CA MET A 1 -51.76 23.88 33.60
C MET A 1 -50.45 23.22 34.07
N LYS A 2 -49.95 22.20 33.35
CA LYS A 2 -48.64 21.58 33.61
C LYS A 2 -47.60 22.27 32.73
N THR A 3 -46.60 22.89 33.32
CA THR A 3 -45.49 23.53 32.60
C THR A 3 -44.38 22.49 32.38
N ALA A 4 -43.99 22.28 31.11
CA ALA A 4 -42.94 21.34 30.74
C ALA A 4 -41.56 21.93 31.03
N ALA A 5 -40.71 21.17 31.74
CA ALA A 5 -39.30 21.51 31.95
C ALA A 5 -38.46 20.95 30.79
N SER A 6 -37.76 21.82 30.07
CA SER A 6 -36.83 21.43 29.00
C SER A 6 -35.48 21.03 29.58
N VAL A 7 -35.11 19.74 29.48
CA VAL A 7 -33.79 19.24 29.86
C VAL A 7 -32.80 19.50 28.71
N ARG A 8 -31.89 20.46 28.90
CA ARG A 8 -30.84 20.77 27.91
C ARG A 8 -29.61 19.88 28.19
N GLY A 9 -29.42 18.84 27.38
CA GLY A 9 -28.26 17.95 27.46
C GLY A 9 -26.95 18.69 27.22
N LYS A 10 -26.01 18.57 28.17
CA LYS A 10 -24.67 19.18 28.12
C LYS A 10 -23.84 18.46 27.04
N ARG A 11 -23.74 19.04 25.85
CA ARG A 11 -22.83 18.54 24.80
C ARG A 11 -21.40 18.78 25.26
N ARG A 12 -20.62 17.71 25.44
CA ARG A 12 -19.19 17.80 25.71
C ARG A 12 -18.50 18.25 24.41
N SER A 13 -18.04 19.49 24.35
CA SER A 13 -17.12 19.93 23.29
C SER A 13 -15.71 19.54 23.67
N MET A 14 -15.06 18.69 22.87
CA MET A 14 -13.61 18.51 22.93
C MET A 14 -12.96 19.70 22.21
N SER A 15 -12.13 20.46 22.92
CA SER A 15 -11.28 21.50 22.34
C SER A 15 -9.86 20.97 22.19
N ILE A 16 -9.29 21.10 21.00
CA ILE A 16 -7.85 20.88 20.77
C ILE A 16 -7.16 22.20 21.16
N SER A 17 -6.21 22.12 22.10
CA SER A 17 -5.40 23.27 22.53
C SER A 17 -4.10 23.31 21.74
N CYS A 18 -3.81 24.42 21.07
CA CYS A 18 -2.50 24.72 20.49
C CYS A 18 -2.21 26.22 20.66
N ASP A 19 -0.94 26.59 20.80
CA ASP A 19 -0.49 27.96 21.14
C ASP A 19 -0.93 29.03 20.12
N SER A 20 -1.26 28.62 18.90
CA SER A 20 -1.98 29.45 17.93
C SER A 20 -2.85 28.55 17.05
N ILE A 21 -4.16 28.77 17.05
CA ILE A 21 -5.08 28.14 16.11
C ILE A 21 -5.04 28.99 14.83
N VAL A 22 -4.34 28.52 13.80
CA VAL A 22 -4.60 29.01 12.44
C VAL A 22 -5.90 28.34 12.02
N THR A 23 -7.02 29.06 12.15
CA THR A 23 -8.35 28.53 11.85
C THR A 23 -8.37 27.99 10.42
N SER A 24 -8.50 26.68 10.28
CA SER A 24 -8.82 26.06 9.00
C SER A 24 -10.23 26.51 8.61
N ARG A 25 -10.31 27.42 7.64
CA ARG A 25 -11.60 27.85 7.08
C ARG A 25 -11.85 27.02 5.84
N VAL A 26 -12.89 26.17 5.88
CA VAL A 26 -13.44 25.56 4.67
C VAL A 26 -14.09 26.69 3.87
N THR A 27 -13.37 27.24 2.90
CA THR A 27 -13.91 28.22 1.96
C THR A 27 -14.57 27.43 0.83
N SER A 28 -15.90 27.49 0.82
CA SER A 28 -16.74 26.77 -0.13
C SER A 28 -16.48 27.25 -1.56
N ALA A 29 -15.70 26.45 -2.30
CA ALA A 29 -15.86 26.22 -3.74
C ALA A 29 -15.26 24.87 -4.18
N THR A 30 -14.30 24.29 -3.43
CA THR A 30 -13.59 23.06 -3.85
C THR A 30 -13.24 22.06 -2.72
N SER A 31 -13.96 22.07 -1.58
CA SER A 31 -13.96 20.98 -0.58
C SER A 31 -12.62 20.60 0.09
N ASN A 32 -11.65 21.52 0.18
CA ASN A 32 -10.36 21.22 0.82
C ASN A 32 -10.16 21.99 2.14
N ILE A 33 -9.57 21.32 3.14
CA ILE A 33 -9.21 21.90 4.43
C ILE A 33 -7.79 22.47 4.32
N GLN A 34 -7.62 23.78 4.57
CA GLN A 34 -6.30 24.41 4.69
C GLN A 34 -5.81 24.32 6.15
N ILE A 35 -4.65 23.72 6.39
CA ILE A 35 -3.94 23.75 7.68
C ILE A 35 -2.74 24.69 7.48
N GLY A 36 -2.76 25.92 7.99
CA GLY A 36 -1.65 26.87 7.77
C GLY A 36 -1.48 27.33 6.31
N LEU A 37 -0.23 27.62 5.89
CA LEU A 37 0.15 27.99 4.51
C LEU A 37 0.13 26.81 3.52
N PHE A 38 -0.26 25.62 3.98
CA PHE A 38 -0.19 24.42 3.18
C PHE A 38 -1.38 24.32 2.22
N ASN A 39 -1.10 24.19 0.93
CA ASN A 39 -2.11 23.93 -0.10
C ASN A 39 -2.45 22.44 -0.08
N TRP A 40 -3.74 22.12 0.10
CA TRP A 40 -4.22 20.75 0.02
C TRP A 40 -4.17 20.25 -1.43
N PRO A 41 -3.75 18.99 -1.70
CA PRO A 41 -3.75 18.43 -3.05
C PRO A 41 -5.17 18.43 -3.63
N SER A 42 -5.35 18.89 -4.88
CA SER A 42 -6.66 18.91 -5.54
C SER A 42 -7.16 17.53 -6.00
N THR A 43 -6.34 16.50 -5.88
CA THR A 43 -6.65 15.12 -6.28
C THR A 43 -7.15 14.30 -5.11
N THR A 44 -8.20 13.51 -5.33
CA THR A 44 -8.62 12.48 -4.38
C THR A 44 -7.51 11.42 -4.24
N PRO A 45 -7.01 11.12 -3.04
CA PRO A 45 -5.99 10.09 -2.85
C PRO A 45 -6.53 8.70 -3.16
N LEU A 46 -5.66 7.81 -3.62
CA LEU A 46 -5.96 6.38 -3.62
C LEU A 46 -6.12 5.89 -2.17
N PRO A 47 -7.00 4.92 -1.89
CA PRO A 47 -7.07 4.29 -0.58
C PRO A 47 -5.69 3.83 -0.08
N GLY A 48 -5.34 4.15 1.16
CA GLY A 48 -4.03 3.82 1.76
C GLY A 48 -2.94 4.88 1.56
N SER A 49 -3.19 5.95 0.80
CA SER A 49 -2.22 7.04 0.66
C SER A 49 -2.00 7.78 1.98
N VAL A 50 -0.76 8.19 2.23
CA VAL A 50 -0.38 9.10 3.32
C VAL A 50 -0.18 10.52 2.77
N LEU A 51 -0.58 11.53 3.56
CA LEU A 51 -0.29 12.92 3.24
C LEU A 51 1.10 13.28 3.75
N LYS A 52 1.96 13.79 2.88
CA LYS A 52 3.30 14.27 3.24
C LYS A 52 3.43 15.76 2.95
N THR A 53 4.37 16.40 3.65
CA THR A 53 4.83 17.76 3.37
C THR A 53 6.23 17.69 2.78
N ASP A 54 6.52 18.56 1.82
CA ASP A 54 7.88 18.72 1.26
C ASP A 54 8.79 19.62 2.12
N GLY A 55 8.28 20.12 3.25
CA GLY A 55 9.00 21.06 4.13
C GLY A 55 9.05 22.50 3.60
N LEU A 56 8.51 22.77 2.40
CA LEU A 56 8.44 24.09 1.76
C LEU A 56 7.02 24.65 1.69
N GLY A 57 6.02 23.92 2.19
CA GLY A 57 4.63 24.38 2.19
C GLY A 57 3.71 23.60 1.26
N ASN A 58 4.21 22.63 0.50
CA ASN A 58 3.37 21.81 -0.36
C ASN A 58 3.01 20.51 0.34
N LEU A 59 1.75 20.11 0.22
CA LEU A 59 1.29 18.80 0.63
C LEU A 59 1.10 17.94 -0.61
N THR A 60 1.45 16.66 -0.50
CA THR A 60 1.24 15.66 -1.54
C THR A 60 0.74 14.36 -0.93
N PHE A 61 -0.05 13.60 -1.68
CA PHE A 61 -0.37 12.23 -1.31
C PHE A 61 0.70 11.30 -1.87
N GLU A 62 1.21 10.42 -1.04
CA GLU A 62 2.10 9.33 -1.44
C GLU A 62 1.43 8.01 -1.10
N VAL A 63 1.47 7.06 -2.03
CA VAL A 63 1.10 5.68 -1.73
C VAL A 63 2.32 5.03 -1.08
N PRO A 64 2.29 4.68 0.22
CA PRO A 64 3.40 3.98 0.84
C PRO A 64 3.52 2.59 0.24
N ASN A 65 4.73 2.02 0.26
CA ASN A 65 4.93 0.65 -0.18
C ASN A 65 3.98 -0.29 0.57
N VAL A 66 3.24 -1.10 -0.17
CA VAL A 66 2.32 -2.08 0.39
C VAL A 66 3.11 -3.35 0.70
N HIS A 67 3.14 -3.70 1.98
CA HIS A 67 3.74 -4.93 2.49
C HIS A 67 2.64 -5.96 2.77
N THR A 68 2.71 -7.09 2.08
CA THR A 68 1.79 -8.21 2.25
C THR A 68 2.54 -9.42 2.79
N SER A 69 2.05 -9.99 3.88
CA SER A 69 2.58 -11.20 4.49
C SER A 69 1.75 -12.42 4.10
N VAL A 70 2.41 -13.46 3.60
CA VAL A 70 1.86 -14.77 3.28
C VAL A 70 2.26 -15.74 4.39
N ASP A 71 1.29 -16.17 5.18
CA ASP A 71 1.46 -16.98 6.39
C ASP A 71 1.39 -18.51 6.12
N THR A 72 1.80 -19.28 7.13
CA THR A 72 1.98 -20.73 7.31
C THR A 72 0.93 -21.69 6.73
N ALA A 73 -0.24 -21.23 6.32
CA ALA A 73 -1.30 -22.10 5.80
C ALA A 73 -1.61 -21.93 4.31
N ALA A 74 -0.96 -21.00 3.60
CA ALA A 74 -1.27 -20.71 2.19
C ALA A 74 -0.26 -21.40 1.25
N PRO A 75 -0.64 -22.47 0.52
CA PRO A 75 0.23 -23.09 -0.50
C PRO A 75 0.30 -22.26 -1.79
N ALA A 76 -0.56 -21.25 -1.93
CA ALA A 76 -0.58 -20.35 -3.06
C ALA A 76 -1.06 -18.95 -2.65
N TYR A 77 -0.54 -17.93 -3.32
CA TYR A 77 -0.98 -16.55 -3.18
C TYR A 77 -0.91 -15.84 -4.54
N ALA A 78 -1.98 -15.13 -4.90
CA ALA A 78 -1.99 -14.27 -6.08
C ALA A 78 -1.58 -12.86 -5.64
N ILE A 79 -0.45 -12.39 -6.17
CA ILE A 79 0.10 -11.06 -5.86
C ILE A 79 -0.82 -10.00 -6.47
N SER A 80 -1.25 -9.05 -5.63
CA SER A 80 -2.10 -7.95 -6.04
C SER A 80 -1.31 -6.93 -6.87
N THR A 81 -2.00 -6.19 -7.74
CA THR A 81 -1.39 -5.04 -8.45
C THR A 81 -0.94 -3.95 -7.49
N SER A 82 -1.50 -3.90 -6.28
CA SER A 82 -1.09 -2.99 -5.22
C SER A 82 0.08 -3.48 -4.38
N ASP A 83 0.47 -4.76 -4.47
CA ASP A 83 1.57 -5.28 -3.65
C ASP A 83 2.92 -4.79 -4.21
N ASP A 84 3.78 -4.32 -3.30
CA ASP A 84 5.17 -3.95 -3.59
C ASP A 84 6.15 -4.94 -2.95
N ILE A 85 5.81 -5.44 -1.75
CA ILE A 85 6.61 -6.42 -1.02
C ILE A 85 5.71 -7.58 -0.59
N VAL A 86 6.12 -8.81 -0.94
CA VAL A 86 5.45 -10.05 -0.56
C VAL A 86 6.39 -10.88 0.30
N ALA A 87 6.12 -10.90 1.59
CA ALA A 87 6.89 -11.65 2.59
C ALA A 87 6.26 -13.01 2.85
N VAL A 88 6.97 -14.08 2.51
CA VAL A 88 6.53 -15.47 2.72
C VAL A 88 7.18 -16.02 3.98
N ALA A 89 6.41 -16.06 5.06
CA ALA A 89 6.83 -16.59 6.37
C ALA A 89 6.42 -18.05 6.59
N GLY A 90 5.59 -18.60 5.70
CA GLY A 90 5.08 -19.96 5.83
C GLY A 90 6.12 -21.06 5.70
N THR A 91 5.76 -22.26 6.17
CA THR A 91 6.61 -23.47 6.16
C THR A 91 6.27 -24.44 5.03
N LEU A 92 5.24 -24.16 4.23
CA LEU A 92 4.84 -24.96 3.07
C LEU A 92 5.56 -24.48 1.81
N ASP A 93 5.70 -25.38 0.84
CA ASP A 93 5.99 -24.95 -0.53
C ASP A 93 4.86 -24.03 -1.00
N THR A 94 5.24 -22.83 -1.47
CA THR A 94 4.30 -21.75 -1.76
C THR A 94 4.46 -21.31 -3.21
N THR A 95 3.35 -21.24 -3.96
CA THR A 95 3.34 -20.66 -5.31
C THR A 95 2.79 -19.24 -5.27
N LEU A 96 3.58 -18.27 -5.70
CA LEU A 96 3.17 -16.89 -5.88
C LEU A 96 2.88 -16.62 -7.35
N THR A 97 1.66 -16.20 -7.67
CA THR A 97 1.28 -15.80 -9.04
C THR A 97 1.42 -14.29 -9.16
N LEU A 98 2.25 -13.80 -10.07
CA LEU A 98 2.40 -12.37 -10.37
C LEU A 98 1.10 -11.80 -10.95
N PRO A 99 0.86 -10.49 -10.81
CA PRO A 99 -0.22 -9.84 -11.54
C PRO A 99 0.06 -9.79 -13.04
N ASP A 100 -0.97 -9.51 -13.84
CA ASP A 100 -0.81 -9.21 -15.26
C ASP A 100 0.15 -8.00 -15.41
N PRO A 101 1.27 -8.12 -16.13
CA PRO A 101 2.24 -7.04 -16.27
C PRO A 101 1.65 -5.78 -16.92
N SER A 102 0.61 -5.92 -17.76
CA SER A 102 -0.06 -4.78 -18.40
C SER A 102 -0.90 -3.94 -17.42
N SER A 103 -1.20 -4.49 -16.24
CA SER A 103 -1.93 -3.82 -15.17
C SER A 103 -1.04 -3.01 -14.21
N LYS A 104 0.29 -3.10 -14.38
CA LYS A 104 1.30 -2.38 -13.61
C LYS A 104 1.90 -1.25 -14.44
N VAL A 105 2.50 -0.25 -13.79
CA VAL A 105 3.26 0.78 -14.49
C VAL A 105 4.57 0.16 -14.96
N VAL A 106 4.97 0.49 -16.18
CA VAL A 106 6.26 0.05 -16.74
C VAL A 106 7.40 0.51 -15.82
N GLY A 107 8.23 -0.43 -15.39
CA GLY A 107 9.31 -0.21 -14.43
C GLY A 107 8.92 -0.44 -12.97
N ASP A 108 7.65 -0.73 -12.66
CA ASP A 108 7.23 -1.07 -11.30
C ASP A 108 7.97 -2.30 -10.79
N LEU A 109 8.30 -2.26 -9.49
CA LEU A 109 9.06 -3.28 -8.80
C LEU A 109 8.15 -4.07 -7.85
N ILE A 110 8.37 -5.39 -7.79
CA ILE A 110 7.86 -6.27 -6.75
C ILE A 110 9.06 -6.96 -6.09
N VAL A 111 9.05 -6.99 -4.77
CA VAL A 111 10.05 -7.72 -3.97
C VAL A 111 9.38 -8.90 -3.30
N VAL A 112 9.83 -10.10 -3.63
CA VAL A 112 9.45 -11.32 -2.91
C VAL A 112 10.55 -11.63 -1.90
N VAL A 113 10.17 -11.88 -0.65
CA VAL A 113 11.09 -12.23 0.42
C VAL A 113 10.64 -13.56 1.03
N LYS A 114 11.52 -14.55 1.06
CA LYS A 114 11.30 -15.77 1.85
C LYS A 114 11.80 -15.49 3.27
N GLU A 115 10.89 -15.17 4.19
CA GLU A 115 11.24 -14.87 5.58
C GLU A 115 11.38 -16.13 6.44
N GLY A 116 10.82 -17.25 5.98
CA GLY A 116 10.93 -18.54 6.67
C GLY A 116 12.31 -19.20 6.48
N GLY A 117 12.88 -19.70 7.58
CA GLY A 117 14.15 -20.43 7.58
C GLY A 117 14.07 -21.92 7.18
N GLY A 118 12.89 -22.42 6.82
CA GLY A 118 12.68 -23.82 6.44
C GLY A 118 13.11 -24.14 5.00
N ASP A 119 13.18 -25.43 4.70
CA ASP A 119 13.58 -25.98 3.38
C ASP A 119 12.51 -25.82 2.29
N ASN A 120 11.36 -25.25 2.64
CA ASN A 120 10.29 -24.99 1.70
C ASN A 120 10.70 -24.00 0.62
N SER A 121 10.23 -24.26 -0.58
CA SER A 121 10.46 -23.45 -1.76
C SER A 121 9.35 -22.41 -1.95
N VAL A 122 9.72 -21.24 -2.45
CA VAL A 122 8.79 -20.24 -2.95
C VAL A 122 8.94 -20.16 -4.45
N THR A 123 7.91 -20.60 -5.19
CA THR A 123 7.90 -20.57 -6.65
C THR A 123 7.10 -19.36 -7.12
N VAL A 124 7.73 -18.47 -7.85
CA VAL A 124 7.07 -17.30 -8.46
C VAL A 124 6.77 -17.62 -9.93
N VAL A 125 5.52 -17.44 -10.34
CA VAL A 125 5.02 -17.71 -11.70
C VAL A 125 4.35 -16.46 -12.30
N PRO A 126 4.38 -16.27 -13.62
CA PRO A 126 3.63 -15.22 -14.31
C PRO A 126 2.13 -15.44 -14.20
N PHE A 127 1.34 -14.40 -14.50
CA PHE A 127 -0.12 -14.43 -14.46
C PHE A 127 -0.72 -15.41 -15.48
N GLY A 128 -0.22 -15.36 -16.70
CA GLY A 128 -0.69 -16.14 -17.84
C GLY A 128 0.47 -16.69 -18.65
N THR A 129 0.57 -16.26 -19.92
CA THR A 129 1.56 -16.77 -20.88
C THR A 129 2.80 -15.89 -20.98
N GLU A 130 2.88 -14.83 -20.18
CA GLU A 130 4.03 -13.95 -20.12
C GLU A 130 5.24 -14.69 -19.56
N LEU A 131 6.43 -14.15 -19.78
CA LEU A 131 7.67 -14.76 -19.30
C LEU A 131 8.23 -14.01 -18.09
N LEU A 132 8.94 -14.75 -17.25
CA LEU A 132 9.75 -14.25 -16.14
C LEU A 132 11.22 -14.53 -16.45
N SER A 133 11.96 -13.50 -16.85
CA SER A 133 13.34 -13.61 -17.35
C SER A 133 13.50 -14.67 -18.45
N GLY A 134 12.53 -14.76 -19.36
CA GLY A 134 12.49 -15.75 -20.45
C GLY A 134 12.02 -17.16 -20.05
N GLY A 135 11.78 -17.42 -18.76
CA GLY A 135 11.22 -18.67 -18.24
C GLY A 135 9.76 -18.54 -17.82
N SER A 136 9.15 -19.66 -17.40
CA SER A 136 7.77 -19.70 -16.88
C SER A 136 7.69 -19.63 -15.35
N SER A 137 8.84 -19.57 -14.65
CA SER A 137 8.88 -19.51 -13.19
C SER A 137 10.28 -19.19 -12.68
N VAL A 138 10.37 -18.66 -11.46
CA VAL A 138 11.62 -18.59 -10.67
C VAL A 138 11.37 -19.22 -9.31
N VAL A 139 12.33 -20.01 -8.82
CA VAL A 139 12.23 -20.67 -7.51
C VAL A 139 13.23 -20.06 -6.54
N LEU A 140 12.74 -19.62 -5.39
CA LEU A 140 13.51 -19.22 -4.22
C LEU A 140 13.56 -20.40 -3.23
N SER A 141 14.68 -21.11 -3.20
CA SER A 141 14.93 -22.22 -2.26
C SER A 141 15.78 -21.82 -1.05
N GLN A 142 16.51 -20.71 -1.15
CA GLN A 142 17.37 -20.24 -0.06
C GLN A 142 16.53 -19.64 1.09
N ALA A 143 16.75 -20.15 2.31
CA ALA A 143 16.26 -19.53 3.53
C ALA A 143 16.69 -18.06 3.62
N TYR A 144 15.75 -17.17 3.95
CA TYR A 144 16.00 -15.72 4.00
C TYR A 144 16.41 -15.11 2.65
N GLY A 145 16.13 -15.80 1.55
CA GLY A 145 16.37 -15.33 0.19
C GLY A 145 15.34 -14.29 -0.26
N SER A 146 15.69 -13.52 -1.29
CA SER A 146 14.77 -12.55 -1.90
C SER A 146 14.92 -12.53 -3.41
N LEU A 147 13.85 -12.11 -4.08
CA LEU A 147 13.78 -11.91 -5.51
C LEU A 147 13.19 -10.54 -5.79
N LYS A 148 13.95 -9.70 -6.50
CA LYS A 148 13.45 -8.43 -7.00
C LYS A 148 13.07 -8.60 -8.47
N ILE A 149 11.90 -8.11 -8.85
CA ILE A 149 11.37 -8.27 -10.21
C ILE A 149 10.78 -6.94 -10.64
N TYR A 150 10.99 -6.56 -11.90
CA TYR A 150 10.27 -5.45 -12.52
C TYR A 150 9.56 -5.89 -13.80
N THR A 151 8.59 -5.09 -14.26
CA THR A 151 7.90 -5.34 -15.54
C THR A 151 8.23 -4.28 -16.58
N ASN A 152 8.25 -4.68 -17.86
CA ASN A 152 8.24 -3.77 -19.00
C ASN A 152 6.82 -3.50 -19.54
N GLY A 153 5.77 -3.98 -18.87
CA GLY A 153 4.37 -3.93 -19.32
C GLY A 153 3.92 -5.11 -20.18
N THR A 154 4.79 -6.08 -20.45
CA THR A 154 4.48 -7.29 -21.23
C THR A 154 5.03 -8.55 -20.58
N ASP A 155 6.27 -8.48 -20.08
CA ASP A 155 6.96 -9.56 -19.40
C ASP A 155 7.50 -9.07 -18.06
N TRP A 156 8.04 -10.02 -17.29
CA TRP A 156 8.70 -9.80 -16.01
C TRP A 156 10.19 -10.10 -16.10
N PHE A 157 10.99 -9.36 -15.34
CA PHE A 157 12.45 -9.49 -15.32
C PHE A 157 12.96 -9.50 -13.89
N ALA A 158 13.57 -10.62 -13.50
CA ALA A 158 14.28 -10.75 -12.25
C ALA A 158 15.61 -9.97 -12.28
N LEU A 159 15.93 -9.34 -11.16
CA LEU A 159 17.20 -8.69 -10.89
C LEU A 159 18.00 -9.58 -9.93
N PHE A 160 19.16 -10.06 -10.38
CA PHE A 160 20.10 -10.90 -9.60
C PHE A 160 21.25 -10.07 -9.04
#